data_AF-A0A258FA59-F1
#
_entry.id   AF-A0A258FA59-F1
#
_cell.length_a   1.000
_cell.length_b   1.000
_cell.length_c   1.000
_cell.angle_alpha   90.00
_cell.angle_beta   90.00
_cell.angle_gamma   90.00
#
_symmetry.space_group_name_H-M   'P 1'
#
loop_
_entity.id
_entity.type
_entity.pdbx_description
1 polymer ?
#
loop_
_entity_poly.entity_id
_entity_poly.type
_entity_poly.pdbx_seq_one_letter_code
_entity_poly.pdbx_strand_id
1 'polypeptide(L)'
;DVLVPLNKKYPLEQLMAGIRAYPGLSNARRVTFEYVMLKGVNDSPEEARALLKLIEGIPAKINLILFNPWPGVEYECSDWKTIERFAAILNKAGYASPIRTPRGRDILAACGQLKSESEKVRASTLRKAEQAAA
;
A
#
# COMPACT_ATOMS: atom_id res chain seq x y z
N ASP A 1 8.02 -9.22 -1.65
CA ASP A 1 9.37 -8.96 -1.07
C ASP A 1 10.02 -7.64 -1.46
N VAL A 2 9.86 -7.18 -2.70
CA VAL A 2 10.49 -5.94 -3.18
C VAL A 2 9.76 -4.69 -2.69
N LEU A 3 8.44 -4.61 -2.91
CA LEU A 3 7.64 -3.43 -2.55
C LEU A 3 7.39 -3.30 -1.04
N VAL A 4 7.08 -4.43 -0.38
CA VAL A 4 6.83 -4.51 1.05
C VAL A 4 7.84 -5.50 1.66
N PRO A 5 9.00 -5.03 2.17
CA PRO A 5 10.05 -5.89 2.70
C PRO A 5 9.61 -6.76 3.88
N LEU A 6 8.56 -6.34 4.60
CA LEU A 6 7.97 -7.10 5.69
C LEU A 6 7.47 -8.50 5.23
N ASN A 7 7.13 -8.64 3.94
CA ASN A 7 6.76 -9.92 3.34
C ASN A 7 7.86 -11.00 3.46
N LYS A 8 9.13 -10.61 3.60
CA LYS A 8 10.23 -11.56 3.83
C LYS A 8 10.15 -12.23 5.20
N LYS A 9 9.60 -11.53 6.19
CA LYS A 9 9.43 -12.03 7.57
C LYS A 9 8.09 -12.73 7.75
N TYR A 10 7.03 -12.17 7.15
CA TYR A 10 5.68 -12.71 7.18
C TYR A 10 5.18 -12.85 5.74
N PRO A 11 5.44 -14.00 5.08
CA PRO A 11 5.06 -14.22 3.69
C PRO A 11 3.56 -14.10 3.46
N LEU A 12 3.19 -13.77 2.22
CA LEU A 12 1.81 -13.56 1.83
C LEU A 12 0.89 -14.74 2.20
N GLU A 13 1.36 -15.98 2.03
CA GLU A 13 0.60 -17.17 2.43
C GLU A 13 0.24 -17.18 3.92
N GLN A 14 1.19 -16.81 4.79
CA GLN A 14 0.98 -16.70 6.23
C GLN A 14 0.01 -15.56 6.56
N LEU A 15 0.15 -14.41 5.90
CA LEU A 15 -0.78 -13.30 6.05
C LEU A 15 -2.21 -13.70 5.64
N MET A 16 -2.37 -14.37 4.50
CA MET A 16 -3.66 -14.79 3.99
C MET A 16 -4.32 -15.87 4.87
N ALA A 17 -3.52 -16.77 5.46
CA ALA A 17 -4.00 -17.72 6.46
C ALA A 17 -4.48 -17.01 7.73
N GLY A 18 -3.71 -16.02 8.22
CA GLY A 18 -4.09 -15.20 9.37
C GLY A 18 -5.37 -14.41 9.14
N ILE A 19 -5.55 -13.85 7.94
CA ILE A 19 -6.78 -13.14 7.55
C ILE A 19 -7.98 -14.11 7.55
N ARG A 20 -7.84 -15.31 6.98
CA ARG A 20 -8.92 -16.30 6.94
C ARG A 20 -9.31 -16.81 8.32
N ALA A 21 -8.35 -16.91 9.23
CA ALA A 21 -8.59 -17.29 10.62
C ALA A 21 -9.12 -16.13 11.50
N TYR A 22 -9.25 -14.91 10.96
CA TYR A 22 -9.60 -13.75 11.77
C TYR A 22 -11.03 -13.84 12.34
N PRO A 23 -11.20 -13.76 13.67
CA PRO A 23 -12.52 -13.90 14.28
C PRO A 23 -13.53 -12.85 13.82
N GLY A 24 -14.72 -13.32 13.42
CA GLY A 24 -15.82 -12.46 13.00
C GLY A 24 -15.73 -11.93 11.57
N LEU A 25 -14.81 -12.45 10.76
CA LEU A 25 -14.75 -12.20 9.32
C LEU A 25 -16.08 -12.63 8.67
N SER A 26 -16.76 -11.67 8.03
CA SER A 26 -18.08 -11.89 7.45
C SER A 26 -18.40 -10.84 6.40
N ASN A 27 -19.48 -11.00 5.64
CA ASN A 27 -19.93 -9.98 4.70
C ASN A 27 -20.32 -8.66 5.38
N ALA A 28 -20.65 -8.67 6.67
CA ALA A 28 -20.88 -7.47 7.48
C ALA A 28 -19.56 -6.85 7.99
N ARG A 29 -18.54 -7.67 8.25
CA ARG A 29 -17.20 -7.25 8.71
C ARG A 29 -16.14 -7.71 7.72
N ARG A 30 -16.07 -7.01 6.59
CA ARG A 30 -15.14 -7.31 5.49
C ARG A 30 -13.75 -6.77 5.80
N VAL A 31 -12.73 -7.46 5.31
CA VAL A 31 -11.35 -6.97 5.32
C VAL A 31 -11.16 -5.97 4.18
N THR A 32 -10.55 -4.83 4.46
CA THR A 32 -10.19 -3.85 3.44
C THR A 32 -8.73 -4.04 3.07
N PHE A 33 -8.46 -4.43 1.83
CA PHE A 33 -7.11 -4.47 1.27
C PHE A 33 -6.78 -3.10 0.69
N GLU A 34 -5.66 -2.52 1.11
CA GLU A 34 -5.12 -1.31 0.50
C GLU A 34 -4.15 -1.70 -0.62
N TYR A 35 -4.40 -1.21 -1.82
CA TYR A 35 -3.61 -1.53 -3.01
C TYR A 35 -3.12 -0.24 -3.67
N VAL A 36 -1.82 0.02 -3.58
CA VAL A 36 -1.20 1.19 -4.21
C VAL A 36 -0.96 0.89 -5.68
N MET A 37 -1.41 1.80 -6.56
CA MET A 37 -1.32 1.66 -8.01
C MET A 37 0.01 2.23 -8.53
N LEU A 38 0.95 1.33 -8.85
CA LEU A 38 2.27 1.65 -9.36
C LEU A 38 2.39 1.28 -10.84
N LYS A 39 2.71 2.28 -11.65
CA LYS A 39 2.73 2.17 -13.12
C LYS A 39 3.70 1.12 -13.60
N GLY A 40 3.21 0.12 -14.34
CA GLY A 40 4.03 -0.92 -14.95
C GLY A 40 4.64 -1.91 -13.95
N VAL A 41 4.32 -1.80 -12.67
CA VAL A 41 4.85 -2.67 -11.61
C VAL A 41 3.80 -3.64 -11.10
N ASN A 42 2.61 -3.14 -10.79
CA ASN A 42 1.54 -3.93 -10.17
C ASN A 42 0.13 -3.58 -10.67
N ASP A 43 0.02 -2.87 -11.80
CA ASP A 43 -1.24 -2.29 -12.27
C ASP A 43 -1.81 -2.95 -13.54
N SER A 44 -1.27 -4.11 -13.91
CA SER A 44 -1.73 -4.85 -15.09
C SER A 44 -3.07 -5.58 -14.85
N PRO A 45 -3.84 -5.86 -15.92
CA PRO A 45 -5.02 -6.72 -15.82
C PRO A 45 -4.73 -8.11 -15.25
N GLU A 46 -3.52 -8.63 -15.47
CA GLU A 46 -3.04 -9.92 -14.95
C GLU A 46 -2.88 -9.85 -13.43
N GLU A 47 -2.33 -8.76 -12.91
CA GLU A 47 -2.21 -8.51 -11.47
C GLU A 47 -3.59 -8.41 -10.80
N ALA A 48 -4.56 -7.77 -11.46
CA ALA A 48 -5.95 -7.73 -10.96
C ALA A 48 -6.54 -9.15 -10.83
N ARG A 49 -6.31 -10.01 -11.83
CA ARG A 49 -6.78 -11.40 -11.81
C ARG A 49 -6.06 -12.25 -10.76
N ALA A 50 -4.75 -12.05 -10.59
CA ALA A 50 -3.97 -12.71 -9.56
C ALA A 50 -4.46 -12.31 -8.16
N LEU A 51 -4.77 -11.02 -7.95
CA LEU A 51 -5.35 -10.51 -6.71
C LEU A 51 -6.69 -11.19 -6.42
N LEU A 52 -7.59 -11.29 -7.41
CA LEU A 52 -8.88 -11.96 -7.24
C LEU A 52 -8.74 -13.41 -6.80
N LYS A 53 -7.81 -14.15 -7.42
CA LYS A 53 -7.52 -15.53 -7.03
C LYS A 53 -6.99 -15.63 -5.59
N LEU A 54 -6.14 -14.70 -5.18
CA LEU A 54 -5.57 -14.69 -3.82
C LEU A 54 -6.64 -14.47 -2.73
N ILE A 55 -7.60 -13.58 -3.01
CA ILE A 55 -8.64 -13.19 -2.04
C ILE A 55 -9.93 -13.98 -2.19
N GLU A 56 -9.94 -15.00 -3.04
CA GLU A 56 -11.12 -15.84 -3.29
C GLU A 56 -11.66 -16.41 -1.96
N GLY A 57 -12.97 -16.30 -1.78
CA GLY A 57 -13.69 -16.73 -0.58
C GLY A 57 -13.54 -15.80 0.63
N ILE A 58 -12.76 -14.72 0.56
CA ILE A 58 -12.64 -13.74 1.65
C ILE A 58 -13.68 -12.63 1.46
N PRO A 59 -14.53 -12.36 2.47
CA PRO A 59 -15.35 -11.15 2.49
C PRO A 59 -14.44 -9.92 2.52
N ALA A 60 -14.31 -9.23 1.38
CA ALA A 60 -13.32 -8.17 1.22
C ALA A 60 -13.84 -6.92 0.49
N LYS A 61 -13.11 -5.83 0.65
CA LYS A 61 -13.16 -4.61 -0.16
C LYS A 61 -11.73 -4.25 -0.57
N ILE A 62 -11.54 -3.66 -1.74
CA ILE A 62 -10.21 -3.34 -2.26
C ILE A 62 -10.13 -1.84 -2.47
N ASN A 63 -9.37 -1.14 -1.63
CA ASN A 63 -9.18 0.29 -1.75
C ASN A 63 -8.00 0.57 -2.68
N LEU A 64 -8.27 1.06 -3.89
CA LEU A 64 -7.22 1.43 -4.85
C LEU A 64 -6.69 2.81 -4.52
N ILE A 65 -5.41 2.91 -4.21
CA ILE A 65 -4.75 4.14 -3.77
C ILE A 65 -3.84 4.63 -4.88
N LEU A 66 -4.11 5.85 -5.35
CA LEU A 66 -3.20 6.52 -6.27
C LEU A 66 -1.87 6.74 -5.56
N PHE A 67 -0.79 6.34 -6.22
CA PHE A 67 0.55 6.62 -5.72
C PHE A 67 0.82 8.13 -5.70
N ASN A 68 1.46 8.59 -4.63
CA ASN A 68 1.87 9.98 -4.47
C ASN A 68 3.40 10.01 -4.53
N PRO A 69 4.01 10.44 -5.65
CA PRO A 69 5.46 10.47 -5.77
C PRO A 69 6.08 11.49 -4.80
N TRP A 70 7.34 11.26 -4.44
CA TRP A 70 8.18 12.18 -3.67
C TRP A 70 9.60 12.21 -4.28
N PRO A 71 10.41 13.24 -4.00
CA PRO A 71 11.75 13.35 -4.59
C PRO A 71 12.61 12.11 -4.33
N GLY A 72 13.18 11.55 -5.39
CA GLY A 72 14.08 10.39 -5.33
C GLY A 72 13.39 9.01 -5.35
N VAL A 73 12.07 8.94 -5.56
CA VAL A 73 11.40 7.64 -5.78
C VAL A 73 11.45 7.23 -7.25
N GLU A 74 11.67 5.93 -7.49
CA GLU A 74 11.76 5.36 -8.85
C GLU A 74 10.39 4.96 -9.43
N TYR A 75 9.33 5.03 -8.61
CA TYR A 75 7.99 4.61 -9.00
C TYR A 75 7.13 5.77 -9.50
N GLU A 76 6.24 5.47 -10.44
CA GLU A 76 5.24 6.41 -10.95
C GLU A 76 3.82 5.96 -10.58
N CYS A 77 2.91 6.93 -10.49
CA CYS A 77 1.48 6.63 -10.38
C CYS A 77 0.95 6.09 -11.70
N SER A 78 0.18 5.01 -11.64
CA SER A 78 -0.59 4.51 -12.78
C SER A 78 -1.47 5.61 -13.37
N ASP A 79 -1.67 5.56 -14.69
CA ASP A 79 -2.61 6.47 -15.35
C ASP A 79 -4.07 6.14 -14.98
N TRP A 80 -4.94 7.13 -15.13
CA TRP A 80 -6.33 7.02 -14.71
C TRP A 80 -7.08 5.87 -15.41
N LYS A 81 -6.86 5.69 -16.72
CA LYS A 81 -7.52 4.64 -17.50
C LYS A 81 -7.13 3.24 -17.04
N THR A 82 -5.87 3.05 -16.65
CA THR A 82 -5.34 1.80 -16.11
C THR A 82 -5.97 1.51 -14.75
N ILE A 83 -6.05 2.51 -13.88
CA ILE A 83 -6.69 2.37 -12.56
C ILE A 83 -8.19 2.04 -12.71
N GLU A 84 -8.91 2.74 -13.60
CA GLU A 84 -10.32 2.45 -13.87
C GLU A 84 -10.52 1.05 -14.42
N ARG A 85 -9.66 0.61 -15.34
CA ARG A 85 -9.70 -0.75 -15.89
C ARG A 85 -9.45 -1.80 -14.80
N PHE A 86 -8.46 -1.58 -13.95
CA PHE A 86 -8.15 -2.46 -12.82
C PHE A 86 -9.36 -2.54 -11.87
N ALA A 87 -9.92 -1.39 -11.49
CA ALA A 87 -11.12 -1.29 -10.66
C ALA A 87 -12.30 -2.02 -11.30
N ALA A 88 -12.53 -1.87 -12.61
CA ALA A 88 -13.62 -2.51 -13.33
C ALA A 88 -13.50 -4.04 -13.30
N ILE A 89 -12.29 -4.60 -13.43
CA ILE A 89 -12.05 -6.04 -13.31
C ILE A 89 -12.45 -6.54 -11.93
N LEU A 90 -12.02 -5.84 -10.88
CA LEU A 90 -12.31 -6.23 -9.50
C LEU A 90 -13.81 -6.09 -9.15
N ASN A 91 -14.44 -5.00 -9.57
CA ASN A 91 -15.87 -4.75 -9.37
C ASN A 91 -16.72 -5.80 -10.12
N LYS A 92 -16.33 -6.18 -11.34
CA LYS A 92 -17.01 -7.23 -12.12
C LYS A 92 -16.96 -8.59 -11.43
N ALA A 93 -15.92 -8.86 -10.64
CA ALA A 93 -15.78 -10.07 -9.83
C ALA A 93 -16.52 -9.98 -8.47
N GLY A 94 -17.25 -8.90 -8.20
CA GLY A 94 -18.06 -8.74 -6.98
C GLY A 94 -17.34 -8.09 -5.80
N TYR A 95 -16.09 -7.66 -5.97
CA TYR A 95 -15.33 -6.97 -4.93
C TYR A 95 -15.45 -5.45 -5.09
N ALA A 96 -16.08 -4.81 -4.10
CA ALA A 96 -16.20 -3.35 -4.08
C ALA A 96 -14.81 -2.71 -4.08
N SER A 97 -14.52 -1.95 -5.15
CA SER A 97 -13.17 -1.45 -5.41
C SER A 97 -13.13 0.06 -5.63
N PRO A 98 -13.36 0.88 -4.58
CA PRO A 98 -13.30 2.34 -4.69
C PRO A 98 -11.88 2.82 -5.00
N ILE A 99 -11.79 3.87 -5.82
CA ILE A 99 -10.55 4.58 -6.09
C ILE A 99 -10.46 5.75 -5.10
N ARG A 100 -9.44 5.74 -4.24
CA ARG A 100 -9.23 6.76 -3.21
C ARG A 100 -8.63 8.02 -3.82
N THR A 101 -9.42 9.10 -3.86
CA THR A 101 -8.94 10.42 -4.25
C THR A 101 -7.86 10.92 -3.27
N PRO A 102 -6.68 11.34 -3.76
CA PRO A 102 -5.65 11.93 -2.91
C PRO A 102 -6.18 13.19 -2.21
N ARG A 103 -5.81 13.39 -0.94
CA ARG A 103 -6.03 14.64 -0.20
C ARG A 103 -4.68 15.14 0.32
N GLY A 104 -4.42 16.44 0.20
CA GLY A 104 -3.19 17.07 0.71
C GLY A 104 -1.92 16.80 -0.10
N ARG A 105 -2.03 16.47 -1.40
CA ARG A 105 -0.87 16.24 -2.29
C ARG A 105 -0.08 17.53 -2.53
N ASP A 106 -0.79 18.64 -2.62
CA ASP A 106 -0.31 20.01 -2.75
C ASP A 106 0.60 20.45 -1.57
N ILE A 107 0.44 19.83 -0.40
CA ILE A 107 1.21 20.13 0.81
C ILE A 107 2.08 18.95 1.29
N LEU A 108 2.35 17.96 0.42
CA LEU A 108 3.11 16.74 0.77
C LEU A 108 2.56 15.99 2.00
N ALA A 109 1.25 16.08 2.26
CA ALA A 109 0.60 15.44 3.40
C ALA A 109 -0.23 14.20 2.99
N ALA A 110 -0.19 13.81 1.71
CA ALA A 110 -0.91 12.62 1.27
C ALA A 110 -0.28 11.34 1.86
N CYS A 111 -1.04 10.24 1.90
CA CYS A 111 -0.54 8.96 2.42
C CYS A 111 0.78 8.58 1.74
N GLY A 112 1.83 8.35 2.54
CA GLY A 112 3.19 8.06 2.10
C GLY A 112 4.13 9.27 2.01
N GLN A 113 3.62 10.51 2.02
CA GLN A 113 4.44 11.73 1.87
C GLN A 113 4.82 12.40 3.21
N LEU A 114 4.22 11.97 4.32
CA LEU A 114 4.52 12.51 5.65
C LEU A 114 5.96 12.18 6.06
N LYS A 115 6.88 13.10 5.73
CA LYS A 115 8.27 13.10 6.14
C LYS A 115 8.49 14.29 7.08
N SER A 116 9.01 14.02 8.28
CA SER A 116 9.46 15.10 9.16
C SER A 116 10.81 15.64 8.63
N GLU A 117 10.96 16.96 8.55
CA GLU A 117 12.26 17.61 8.29
C GLU A 117 13.27 17.38 9.42
N SER A 118 12.82 16.85 10.56
CA SER A 118 13.70 16.48 11.68
C SER A 118 14.58 15.28 11.28
N GLU A 119 15.85 15.55 11.00
CA GLU A 119 16.87 14.52 11.06
C GLU A 119 17.00 14.05 12.51
N LYS A 120 16.58 12.82 12.79
CA LYS A 120 16.86 12.18 14.08
C LYS A 120 18.35 11.89 14.17
N VAL A 121 19.11 12.86 14.69
CA VAL A 121 20.52 12.65 15.05
C VAL A 121 20.56 11.60 16.16
N ARG A 122 21.36 10.54 15.96
CA ARG A 122 21.53 9.51 16.99
C ARG A 122 22.11 10.15 18.25
N ALA A 123 21.56 9.81 19.41
CA ALA A 123 22.04 10.33 20.69
C ALA A 123 23.54 10.06 20.93
N SER A 124 24.09 8.98 20.36
CA SER A 124 25.53 8.69 20.40
C SER A 124 26.37 9.67 19.59
N THR A 125 25.83 10.20 18.48
CA THR A 125 26.50 11.22 17.66
C THR A 125 26.51 12.56 18.38
N LEU A 126 25.39 12.93 19.02
CA LEU A 126 25.30 14.15 19.85
C LEU A 126 26.28 14.11 21.03
N ARG A 127 26.31 13.01 21.79
CA ARG A 127 27.25 12.86 22.93
C ARG A 127 28.71 12.89 22.51
N LYS A 128 29.06 12.31 21.35
CA LYS A 128 30.43 12.39 20.81
C LYS A 128 30.82 13.81 20.42
N ALA A 129 29.89 14.60 19.86
CA ALA A 129 30.14 15.99 19.51
C ALA A 129 30.31 16.86 20.77
N GLU A 130 29.50 16.65 21.81
CA GLU A 130 29.63 17.33 23.10
C GLU A 130 30.97 17.02 23.80
N GLN A 131 31.40 15.77 23.78
CA GLN A 131 32.69 15.36 24.36
C GLN A 131 33.91 15.88 23.59
N ALA A 132 33.78 16.14 22.29
CA ALA A 132 34.86 16.70 21.47
C ALA A 132 34.95 18.24 21.54
N ALA A 133 33.89 18.89 22.04
CA ALA A 133 33.81 20.34 22.20
C ALA A 133 34.18 20.83 23.61
N ALA A 134 34.42 19.91 24.55
CA ALA A 134 34.90 20.15 25.90
C ALA A 134 36.40 19.86 26.01
#